data_AF-A0A950S5J1-F1
#
_entry.id   AF-A0A950S5J1-F1
#
_cell.length_a   1.000
_cell.length_b   1.000
_cell.length_c   1.000
_cell.angle_alpha   90.00
_cell.angle_beta   90.00
_cell.angle_gamma   90.00
#
_symmetry.space_group_name_H-M   'P 1'
#
loop_
_entity.id
_entity.type
_entity.pdbx_description
1 polymer ?
#
loop_
_entity_poly.entity_id
_entity_poly.type
_entity_poly.pdbx_seq_one_letter_code
_entity_poly.pdbx_strand_id
1 'polypeptide(L)'
;MTASLLYRIAAVLFVLFAAGHTFGFLKFKPATAEGEDVWQSMNDVPFHIGGRSYTYGGFYRGFGLYVTAYLLFSAFLSWQLGQMSVQYPEACGVIGWALCSVQIAGFVLSCLYFAPITAAFSGIAAVCIGVAAWLT
;
A
#
# COMPACT_ATOMS: atom_id res chain seq x y z
N MET A 1 11.53 15.86 -16.40
CA MET A 1 11.05 15.85 -14.99
C MET A 1 12.26 15.66 -14.09
N THR A 2 12.28 16.26 -12.89
CA THR A 2 13.37 16.04 -11.92
C THR A 2 13.04 14.86 -11.01
N ALA A 3 14.06 14.19 -10.46
CA ALA A 3 13.87 13.13 -9.46
C ALA A 3 13.03 13.61 -8.26
N SER A 4 13.32 14.81 -7.75
CA SER A 4 12.57 15.43 -6.66
C SER A 4 11.07 15.52 -6.95
N LEU A 5 10.68 15.94 -8.16
CA LEU A 5 9.27 16.05 -8.53
C LEU A 5 8.60 14.68 -8.61
N LEU A 6 9.26 13.68 -9.18
CA LEU A 6 8.72 12.32 -9.28
C LEU A 6 8.49 11.69 -7.90
N TYR A 7 9.43 11.86 -6.97
CA TYR A 7 9.29 11.43 -5.59
C TYR A 7 8.14 12.15 -4.86
N ARG A 8 7.91 13.44 -5.12
CA ARG A 8 6.77 14.18 -4.56
C ARG A 8 5.44 13.70 -5.14
N ILE A 9 5.38 13.40 -6.44
CA ILE A 9 4.20 12.80 -7.06
C ILE A 9 3.89 11.45 -6.42
N ALA A 10 4.90 10.59 -6.27
CA ALA A 10 4.75 9.29 -5.60
C ALA A 10 4.26 9.45 -4.15
N ALA A 11 4.75 10.46 -3.41
CA ALA A 11 4.25 10.74 -2.06
C ALA A 11 2.74 11.05 -2.04
N VAL A 12 2.25 11.90 -2.96
CA VAL A 12 0.82 12.21 -3.07
C VAL A 12 0.02 10.97 -3.49
N LEU A 13 0.53 10.18 -4.45
CA LEU A 13 -0.09 8.93 -4.86
C LEU A 13 -0.26 7.96 -3.69
N PHE A 14 0.74 7.83 -2.83
CA PHE A 14 0.64 6.98 -1.64
C PHE A 14 -0.39 7.46 -0.62
N VAL A 15 -0.55 8.77 -0.42
CA VAL A 15 -1.60 9.32 0.46
C VAL A 15 -2.99 8.99 -0.11
N LEU A 16 -3.19 9.20 -1.41
CA LEU A 16 -4.45 8.87 -2.07
C LEU A 16 -4.72 7.37 -2.02
N PHE A 17 -3.68 6.55 -2.23
CA PHE A 17 -3.78 5.11 -2.14
C PHE A 17 -4.13 4.67 -0.72
N ALA A 18 -3.48 5.22 0.31
CA ALA A 18 -3.79 4.94 1.71
C ALA A 18 -5.25 5.27 2.05
N ALA A 19 -5.74 6.44 1.62
CA ALA A 19 -7.12 6.85 1.85
C ALA A 19 -8.12 5.92 1.13
N GLY A 20 -7.89 5.65 -0.16
CA GLY A 20 -8.74 4.79 -0.97
C GLY A 20 -8.76 3.34 -0.47
N HIS A 21 -7.59 2.78 -0.13
CA HIS A 21 -7.46 1.46 0.48
C HIS A 21 -8.22 1.37 1.80
N THR A 22 -8.01 2.34 2.69
CA THR A 22 -8.67 2.38 4.01
C THR A 22 -10.18 2.43 3.89
N PHE A 23 -10.68 3.34 3.05
CA PHE A 23 -12.11 3.44 2.78
C PHE A 23 -12.65 2.14 2.18
N GLY A 24 -11.94 1.58 1.19
CA GLY A 24 -12.31 0.37 0.47
C GLY A 24 -12.49 -0.82 1.41
N PHE A 25 -11.50 -1.17 2.23
CA PHE A 25 -11.60 -2.36 3.08
C PHE A 25 -12.57 -2.16 4.26
N LEU A 26 -12.73 -0.93 4.78
CA LEU A 26 -13.67 -0.66 5.87
C LEU A 26 -15.13 -0.65 5.41
N LYS A 27 -15.38 -0.33 4.13
CA LYS A 27 -16.73 -0.31 3.54
C LYS A 27 -17.04 -1.53 2.69
N PHE A 28 -16.09 -2.43 2.51
CA PHE A 28 -16.29 -3.64 1.72
C PHE A 28 -17.44 -4.48 2.30
N LYS A 29 -18.41 -4.77 1.44
CA LYS A 29 -19.47 -5.74 1.67
C LYS A 29 -19.69 -6.56 0.41
N PRO A 30 -19.80 -7.89 0.50
CA PRO A 30 -20.16 -8.72 -0.65
C PRO A 30 -21.54 -8.34 -1.21
N ALA A 31 -21.71 -8.47 -2.53
CA ALA A 31 -22.95 -8.09 -3.20
C ALA A 31 -24.02 -9.20 -3.19
N THR A 32 -23.62 -10.46 -2.96
CA THR A 32 -24.53 -11.61 -2.95
C THR A 32 -24.89 -11.99 -1.52
N ALA A 33 -26.06 -12.62 -1.33
CA ALA A 33 -26.52 -13.07 -0.02
C ALA A 33 -25.54 -14.07 0.60
N GLU A 34 -25.08 -15.05 -0.18
CA GLU A 34 -24.12 -16.06 0.27
C GLU A 34 -22.78 -15.43 0.64
N GLY A 35 -22.37 -14.37 -0.05
CA GLY A 35 -21.16 -13.63 0.27
C GLY A 35 -21.30 -12.87 1.60
N GLU A 36 -22.44 -12.22 1.81
CA GLU A 36 -22.73 -11.52 3.07
C GLU A 36 -22.79 -12.50 4.26
N ASP A 37 -23.36 -13.70 4.08
CA ASP A 37 -23.39 -14.74 5.12
C ASP A 37 -21.96 -15.18 5.54
N VAL A 38 -21.07 -15.36 4.56
CA VAL A 38 -19.65 -15.66 4.82
C VAL A 38 -18.97 -14.47 5.50
N TRP A 39 -19.23 -13.25 5.04
CA TRP A 39 -18.67 -12.04 5.65
C TRP A 39 -19.13 -11.90 7.10
N GLN A 40 -20.41 -12.13 7.42
CA GLN A 40 -20.93 -12.13 8.79
C GLN A 40 -20.25 -13.22 9.62
N SER A 41 -20.15 -14.44 9.09
CA SER A 41 -19.45 -15.54 9.77
C SER A 41 -17.99 -15.22 10.08
N MET A 42 -17.26 -14.58 9.15
CA MET A 42 -15.89 -14.12 9.40
C MET A 42 -15.80 -13.09 10.54
N ASN A 43 -16.85 -12.30 10.74
CA ASN A 43 -16.89 -11.25 11.75
C ASN A 43 -17.35 -11.74 13.12
N ASP A 44 -18.27 -12.70 13.14
CA ASP A 44 -19.02 -13.07 14.34
C ASP A 44 -18.54 -14.37 14.97
N VAL A 45 -17.81 -15.23 14.24
CA VAL A 45 -17.30 -16.51 14.76
C VAL A 45 -15.92 -16.31 15.42
N PRO A 46 -15.82 -16.39 16.76
CA PRO A 46 -14.55 -16.30 17.46
C PRO A 46 -13.77 -17.61 17.40
N PHE A 47 -12.44 -17.50 17.33
CA PHE A 47 -11.49 -18.58 17.57
C PHE A 47 -10.40 -18.14 18.54
N HIS A 48 -9.85 -19.10 19.29
CA HIS A 48 -8.97 -18.82 20.41
C HIS A 48 -7.53 -19.23 20.11
N ILE A 49 -6.60 -18.30 20.23
CA ILE A 49 -5.16 -18.53 20.04
C ILE A 49 -4.41 -17.79 21.15
N GLY A 50 -3.52 -18.49 21.86
CA GLY A 50 -2.64 -17.85 22.86
C GLY A 50 -3.40 -17.11 23.98
N GLY A 51 -4.57 -17.61 24.39
CA GLY A 51 -5.38 -17.00 25.45
C GLY A 51 -6.18 -15.75 25.04
N ARG A 52 -6.21 -15.41 23.75
CA ARG A 52 -7.04 -14.34 23.19
C ARG A 52 -8.02 -14.89 22.16
N SER A 53 -9.14 -14.19 22.01
CA SER A 53 -10.16 -14.48 21.01
C SER A 53 -10.00 -13.56 19.81
N TYR A 54 -10.16 -14.12 18.61
CA TYR A 54 -10.02 -13.43 17.33
C TYR A 54 -11.14 -13.84 16.38
N THR A 55 -11.39 -13.03 15.36
CA THR A 55 -12.25 -13.37 14.23
C THR A 55 -11.48 -13.13 12.93
N TYR A 56 -11.83 -13.84 11.86
CA TYR A 56 -11.15 -13.64 10.57
C TYR A 56 -11.36 -12.22 10.04
N GLY A 57 -12.54 -11.65 10.26
CA GLY A 57 -12.84 -10.25 9.96
C GLY A 57 -12.01 -9.28 10.80
N GLY A 58 -11.73 -9.61 12.07
CA GLY A 58 -10.79 -8.87 12.91
C GLY A 58 -9.37 -8.86 12.34
N PHE A 59 -8.86 -10.02 11.92
CA PHE A 59 -7.55 -10.14 11.25
C PHE A 59 -7.49 -9.34 9.95
N TYR A 60 -8.51 -9.45 9.10
CA TYR A 60 -8.55 -8.73 7.82
C TYR A 60 -8.53 -7.21 8.02
N ARG A 61 -9.27 -6.69 9.01
CA ARG A 61 -9.22 -5.26 9.38
C ARG A 61 -7.85 -4.86 9.91
N GLY A 62 -7.24 -5.69 10.77
CA GLY A 62 -5.90 -5.44 11.30
C GLY A 62 -4.84 -5.34 10.20
N PHE A 63 -4.84 -6.30 9.26
CA PHE A 63 -3.95 -6.25 8.08
C PHE A 63 -4.25 -5.05 7.19
N GLY A 64 -5.53 -4.71 6.98
CA GLY A 64 -5.95 -3.52 6.25
C GLY A 64 -5.33 -2.24 6.82
N LEU A 65 -5.43 -2.04 8.14
CA LEU A 65 -4.84 -0.90 8.84
C LEU A 65 -3.30 -0.91 8.81
N TYR A 66 -2.69 -2.09 8.90
CA TYR A 66 -1.23 -2.23 8.77
C TYR A 66 -0.76 -1.77 7.38
N VAL A 67 -1.47 -2.16 6.32
CA VAL A 67 -1.19 -1.70 4.96
C VAL A 67 -1.42 -0.19 4.82
N THR A 68 -2.46 0.38 5.45
CA THR A 68 -2.64 1.84 5.51
C THR A 68 -1.42 2.54 6.12
N ALA A 69 -0.92 2.05 7.27
CA ALA A 69 0.26 2.59 7.92
C ALA A 69 1.51 2.48 7.03
N TYR A 70 1.69 1.33 6.37
CA TYR A 70 2.74 1.12 5.37
C TYR A 70 2.67 2.14 4.23
N LEU A 71 1.49 2.37 3.65
CA LEU A 71 1.31 3.33 2.55
C LEU A 71 1.61 4.77 2.99
N LEU A 72 1.19 5.16 4.19
CA LEU A 72 1.52 6.47 4.76
C LEU A 72 3.03 6.62 5.03
N PHE A 73 3.68 5.56 5.51
CA PHE A 73 5.13 5.54 5.64
C PHE A 73 5.83 5.67 4.28
N SER A 74 5.38 4.95 3.26
CA SER A 74 5.90 5.09 1.89
C SER A 74 5.69 6.49 1.32
N ALA A 75 4.57 7.15 1.66
CA ALA A 75 4.35 8.55 1.31
C ALA A 75 5.41 9.47 1.95
N PHE A 76 5.62 9.32 3.27
CA PHE A 76 6.62 10.06 4.00
C PHE A 76 8.03 9.81 3.45
N LEU A 77 8.40 8.55 3.24
CA LEU A 77 9.71 8.18 2.70
C LEU A 77 9.93 8.78 1.32
N SER A 78 8.94 8.66 0.42
CA SER A 78 9.01 9.26 -0.91
C SER A 78 9.18 10.78 -0.83
N TRP A 79 8.50 11.46 0.11
CA TRP A 79 8.70 12.89 0.34
C TRP A 79 10.14 13.22 0.77
N GLN A 80 10.73 12.42 1.67
CA GLN A 80 12.13 12.60 2.10
C GLN A 80 13.12 12.34 0.96
N LEU A 81 12.91 11.30 0.16
CA LEU A 81 13.73 11.03 -1.03
C LEU A 81 13.72 12.19 -2.02
N GLY A 82 12.58 12.86 -2.18
CA GLY A 82 12.48 14.06 -3.00
C GLY A 82 13.31 15.25 -2.48
N GLN A 83 13.63 15.32 -1.19
CA GLN A 83 14.56 16.31 -0.64
C GLN A 83 16.01 15.84 -0.79
N MET A 84 16.26 14.56 -0.48
CA MET A 84 17.59 13.94 -0.55
C MET A 84 18.14 13.87 -1.97
N SER A 85 17.29 13.80 -3.00
CA SER A 85 17.73 13.67 -4.40
C SER A 85 18.67 14.79 -4.86
N VAL A 86 18.68 15.94 -4.18
CA VAL A 86 19.57 17.07 -4.49
C VAL A 86 20.84 17.03 -3.64
N GLN A 87 20.74 16.61 -2.37
CA GLN A 87 21.84 16.66 -1.41
C GLN A 87 22.70 15.39 -1.42
N TYR A 88 22.08 14.22 -1.62
CA TYR A 88 22.69 12.89 -1.50
C TYR A 88 22.15 11.95 -2.59
N PRO A 89 22.47 12.18 -3.87
CA PRO A 89 21.88 11.47 -5.00
C PRO A 89 22.10 9.95 -4.95
N GLU A 90 23.32 9.46 -4.71
CA GLU A 90 23.60 8.02 -4.66
C GLU A 90 22.79 7.28 -3.59
N ALA A 91 22.74 7.82 -2.36
CA ALA A 91 21.98 7.23 -1.27
C ALA A 91 20.46 7.27 -1.56
N CYS A 92 19.99 8.34 -2.19
CA CYS A 92 18.61 8.47 -2.64
C CYS A 92 18.25 7.39 -3.68
N GLY A 93 19.14 7.13 -4.65
CA GLY A 93 18.96 6.10 -5.66
C GLY A 93 18.84 4.70 -5.06
N VAL A 94 19.72 4.34 -4.11
CA VAL A 94 19.68 3.02 -3.45
C VAL A 94 18.36 2.80 -2.69
N ILE A 95 17.95 3.78 -1.87
CA ILE A 95 16.70 3.67 -1.10
C ILE A 95 15.49 3.71 -2.05
N GLY A 96 15.55 4.52 -3.11
CA GLY A 96 14.54 4.59 -4.16
C GLY A 96 14.32 3.25 -4.86
N TRP A 97 15.39 2.55 -5.23
CA TRP A 97 15.29 1.21 -5.83
C TRP A 97 14.73 0.16 -4.87
N ALA A 98 15.08 0.25 -3.59
CA ALA A 98 14.49 -0.61 -2.57
C ALA A 98 12.97 -0.38 -2.48
N LEU A 99 12.53 0.87 -2.37
CA LEU A 99 11.10 1.21 -2.35
C LEU A 99 10.39 0.80 -3.66
N CYS A 100 11.02 1.01 -4.81
CA CYS A 100 10.51 0.57 -6.11
C CYS A 100 10.26 -0.94 -6.14
N SER A 101 11.21 -1.73 -5.62
CA SER A 101 11.09 -3.19 -5.57
C SER A 101 9.90 -3.65 -4.72
N VAL A 102 9.68 -3.00 -3.57
CA VAL A 102 8.50 -3.27 -2.73
C VAL A 102 7.20 -2.93 -3.49
N GLN A 103 7.18 -1.84 -4.25
CA GLN A 103 6.03 -1.47 -5.07
C GLN A 103 5.78 -2.43 -6.23
N ILE A 104 6.82 -3.01 -6.85
CA ILE A 104 6.68 -4.05 -7.87
C ILE A 104 6.08 -5.32 -7.24
N ALA A 105 6.57 -5.75 -6.07
CA ALA A 105 5.98 -6.87 -5.35
C ALA A 105 4.50 -6.59 -5.01
N GLY A 106 4.20 -5.38 -4.54
CA GLY A 106 2.83 -4.92 -4.30
C GLY A 106 1.95 -4.94 -5.54
N PHE A 107 2.48 -4.55 -6.71
CA PHE A 107 1.79 -4.64 -8.00
C PHE A 107 1.43 -6.08 -8.35
N VAL A 108 2.40 -7.00 -8.29
CA VAL A 108 2.19 -8.43 -8.60
C VAL A 108 1.14 -9.03 -7.67
N LEU A 109 1.27 -8.82 -6.35
CA LEU A 109 0.27 -9.30 -5.39
C LEU A 109 -1.11 -8.70 -5.66
N SER A 110 -1.17 -7.44 -6.09
CA SER A 110 -2.43 -6.79 -6.45
C SER A 110 -3.07 -7.37 -7.69
N CYS A 111 -2.30 -7.75 -8.70
CA CYS A 111 -2.83 -8.44 -9.87
C CYS A 111 -3.38 -9.84 -9.54
N LEU A 112 -2.81 -10.51 -8.54
CA LEU A 112 -3.21 -11.87 -8.15
C LEU A 112 -4.40 -11.91 -7.20
N TYR A 113 -4.47 -10.96 -6.25
CA TYR A 113 -5.38 -11.07 -5.10
C TYR A 113 -6.28 -9.85 -4.87
N PHE A 114 -6.01 -8.71 -5.51
CA PHE A 114 -6.71 -7.44 -5.21
C PHE A 114 -7.35 -6.81 -6.44
N ALA A 115 -8.03 -5.69 -6.22
CA ALA A 115 -8.72 -4.97 -7.28
C ALA A 115 -7.73 -4.34 -8.29
N PRO A 116 -8.10 -4.20 -9.57
CA PRO A 116 -7.26 -3.57 -10.59
C PRO A 116 -6.77 -2.16 -10.22
N ILE A 117 -7.58 -1.39 -9.48
CA ILE A 117 -7.20 -0.05 -9.01
C ILE A 117 -6.01 -0.09 -8.03
N THR A 118 -5.95 -1.09 -7.15
CA THR A 118 -4.83 -1.32 -6.22
C THR A 118 -3.54 -1.63 -6.98
N ALA A 119 -3.65 -2.44 -8.04
CA ALA A 119 -2.54 -2.71 -8.94
C ALA A 119 -2.09 -1.42 -9.66
N ALA A 120 -3.02 -0.64 -10.21
CA ALA A 120 -2.69 0.62 -10.88
C ALA A 120 -1.90 1.58 -9.98
N PHE A 121 -2.34 1.80 -8.73
CA PHE A 121 -1.61 2.67 -7.80
C PHE A 121 -0.20 2.14 -7.49
N SER A 122 -0.05 0.84 -7.24
CA SER A 122 1.26 0.23 -6.99
C SER A 122 2.20 0.36 -8.20
N GLY A 123 1.68 0.10 -9.40
CA GLY A 123 2.45 0.16 -10.65
C GLY A 123 2.87 1.59 -11.02
N ILE A 124 1.96 2.56 -10.93
CA ILE A 124 2.28 3.97 -11.18
C ILE A 124 3.31 4.48 -10.17
N ALA A 125 3.15 4.14 -8.88
CA ALA A 125 4.14 4.49 -7.85
C ALA A 125 5.50 3.86 -8.15
N ALA A 126 5.55 2.58 -8.54
CA ALA A 126 6.79 1.90 -8.93
C ALA A 126 7.48 2.60 -10.10
N VAL A 127 6.73 2.99 -11.14
CA VAL A 127 7.29 3.73 -12.29
C VAL A 127 7.83 5.09 -11.85
N CYS A 128 7.07 5.87 -11.09
CA CYS A 128 7.52 7.18 -10.60
C CYS A 128 8.81 7.06 -9.77
N ILE A 129 8.85 6.12 -8.82
CA ILE A 129 9.99 5.90 -7.93
C ILE A 129 11.19 5.35 -8.70
N GLY A 130 11.00 4.36 -9.58
CA GLY A 130 12.07 3.76 -10.37
C GLY A 130 12.72 4.76 -11.33
N VAL A 131 11.92 5.58 -12.01
CA VAL A 131 12.45 6.67 -12.83
C VAL A 131 13.14 7.73 -11.97
N ALA A 132 12.62 8.06 -10.79
CA ALA A 132 13.27 9.01 -9.88
C ALA A 132 14.62 8.49 -9.39
N ALA A 133 14.69 7.21 -8.98
CA ALA A 133 15.90 6.54 -8.51
C ALA A 133 16.96 6.37 -9.61
N TRP A 134 16.54 6.26 -10.87
CA TRP A 134 17.46 6.27 -12.01
C TRP A 134 18.05 7.65 -12.31
N LEU A 135 17.34 8.72 -11.93
CA LEU A 135 17.76 10.11 -12.16
C LEU A 135 18.60 10.70 -11.01
N THR A 136 18.79 9.94 -9.93
CA THR A 136 19.64 10.28 -8.78
C THR A 136 20.90 9.44 -8.80
#